data_AF-A0A2N0ND27-F1
#
_entry.id   AF-A0A2N0ND27-F1
#
_cell.length_a   1.000
_cell.length_b   1.000
_cell.length_c   1.000
_cell.angle_alpha   90.00
_cell.angle_beta   90.00
_cell.angle_gamma   90.00
#
_symmetry.space_group_name_H-M   'P 1'
#
loop_
_entity.id
_entity.type
_entity.pdbx_description
1 polymer ?
#
loop_
_entity_poly.entity_id
_entity_poly.type
_entity_poly.pdbx_seq_one_letter_code
_entity_poly.pdbx_strand_id
1 'polypeptide(L)'
;PDYPEAAVARGGVIYGLSIISTILDDVEFDILKPAISPRVLKYTYGIKYNWKGSEDPTHGGKNCRFKTLVKRGTEITFDQTFSFNFKPESKTSESFAIYYTQKYNIEYCDEPGMTLLGKLNIDLPDVHLDNRRIDFGLTFGQYEIIASTRNENRQKHEITFCYPNDDF
;
A
#
# COMPACT_ATOMS: atom_id res chain seq x y z
N PRO A 1 -36.98 -6.27 -3.95
CA PRO A 1 -36.44 -6.68 -2.64
C PRO A 1 -37.32 -7.80 -2.07
N ASP A 2 -36.79 -9.03 -2.02
CA ASP A 2 -37.67 -10.21 -1.99
C ASP A 2 -38.26 -10.57 -0.62
N TYR A 3 -37.77 -10.08 0.53
CA TYR A 3 -38.42 -10.39 1.83
C TYR A 3 -38.20 -9.27 2.87
N PRO A 4 -39.22 -8.47 3.21
CA PRO A 4 -39.09 -7.37 4.17
C PRO A 4 -38.83 -7.88 5.60
N GLU A 5 -39.34 -9.04 6.01
CA GLU A 5 -39.04 -9.58 7.34
C GLU A 5 -37.56 -9.95 7.49
N ALA A 6 -36.95 -10.49 6.42
CA ALA A 6 -35.54 -10.82 6.42
C ALA A 6 -34.66 -9.56 6.52
N ALA A 7 -35.09 -8.43 5.96
CA ALA A 7 -34.37 -7.17 6.07
C ALA A 7 -34.35 -6.65 7.52
N VAL A 8 -35.47 -6.74 8.24
CA VAL A 8 -35.56 -6.36 9.66
C VAL A 8 -34.70 -7.28 10.53
N ALA A 9 -34.80 -8.60 10.32
CA ALA A 9 -33.99 -9.57 11.07
C ALA A 9 -32.47 -9.36 10.83
N ARG A 10 -32.07 -9.12 9.58
CA ARG A 10 -30.67 -8.81 9.22
C ARG A 10 -30.20 -7.51 9.88
N GLY A 11 -31.02 -6.46 9.85
CA GLY A 11 -30.71 -5.19 10.50
C GLY A 11 -30.50 -5.33 12.01
N GLY A 12 -31.36 -6.10 12.69
CA GLY A 12 -31.23 -6.37 14.13
C GLY A 12 -29.96 -7.14 14.48
N VAL A 13 -29.61 -8.16 13.68
CA VAL A 13 -28.36 -8.92 13.86
C VAL A 13 -27.13 -8.04 13.65
N ILE A 14 -27.11 -7.22 12.58
CA ILE A 14 -25.98 -6.31 12.29
C ILE A 14 -25.81 -5.27 13.41
N TYR A 15 -26.90 -4.70 13.92
CA TYR A 15 -26.86 -3.71 14.99
C TYR A 15 -26.35 -4.31 16.31
N GLY A 16 -26.87 -5.49 16.69
CA GLY A 16 -26.40 -6.21 17.86
C GLY A 16 -24.92 -6.57 17.75
N LEU A 17 -24.48 -7.02 16.57
CA LEU A 17 -23.08 -7.34 16.28
C LEU A 17 -22.16 -6.12 16.43
N SER A 18 -22.58 -4.96 15.91
CA SER A 18 -21.83 -3.71 16.01
C SER A 18 -21.62 -3.26 17.46
N ILE A 19 -22.63 -3.45 18.33
CA ILE A 19 -22.55 -3.12 19.76
C ILE A 19 -21.58 -4.08 20.47
N ILE A 20 -21.67 -5.37 20.19
CA ILE A 20 -20.79 -6.37 20.80
C ILE A 20 -19.33 -6.11 20.42
N SER A 21 -19.07 -5.81 19.16
CA SER A 21 -17.73 -5.49 18.66
C SER A 21 -17.12 -4.24 19.30
N THR A 22 -17.93 -3.27 19.76
CA THR A 22 -17.43 -2.04 20.42
C THR A 22 -17.24 -2.19 21.94
N ILE A 23 -17.89 -3.18 22.56
CA ILE A 23 -17.81 -3.42 24.01
C ILE A 23 -16.73 -4.45 24.36
N LEU A 24 -16.41 -5.36 23.43
CA LEU A 24 -15.54 -6.51 23.68
C LEU A 24 -14.23 -6.50 22.89
N ASP A 25 -13.65 -5.33 22.62
CA ASP A 25 -12.34 -5.18 21.93
C ASP A 25 -11.23 -6.09 22.54
N ASP A 26 -11.35 -6.48 23.81
CA ASP A 26 -10.38 -7.34 24.52
C ASP A 26 -10.72 -8.86 24.54
N VAL A 27 -11.88 -9.30 24.06
CA VAL A 27 -12.26 -10.72 24.07
C VAL A 27 -12.26 -11.26 22.64
N GLU A 28 -11.25 -12.08 22.32
CA GLU A 28 -11.06 -12.72 21.03
C GLU A 28 -12.17 -13.76 20.74
N PHE A 29 -13.35 -13.29 20.36
CA PHE A 29 -14.36 -14.12 19.71
C PHE A 29 -14.01 -14.21 18.23
N ASP A 30 -13.28 -15.27 17.87
CA ASP A 30 -12.87 -15.61 16.48
C ASP A 30 -14.06 -15.75 15.51
N ILE A 31 -15.28 -15.82 16.05
CA ILE A 31 -16.57 -15.91 15.36
C ILE A 31 -17.16 -14.55 14.94
N LEU A 32 -16.64 -13.43 15.50
CA LEU A 32 -17.10 -12.07 15.22
C LEU A 32 -16.20 -11.31 14.25
N LYS A 33 -14.97 -11.81 14.04
CA LYS A 33 -14.13 -11.34 12.93
C LYS A 33 -14.90 -11.71 11.66
N PRO A 34 -15.26 -10.75 10.80
CA PRO A 34 -15.83 -11.07 9.49
C PRO A 34 -14.96 -12.15 8.86
N ALA A 35 -15.54 -13.16 8.22
CA ALA A 35 -14.76 -14.17 7.50
C ALA A 35 -13.88 -13.41 6.49
N ILE A 36 -12.64 -13.21 6.90
CA ILE A 36 -11.67 -12.32 6.30
C ILE A 36 -11.05 -13.18 5.20
N SER A 37 -11.79 -13.26 4.10
CA SER A 37 -11.36 -14.03 2.95
C SER A 37 -10.14 -13.35 2.35
N PRO A 38 -9.06 -14.10 2.05
CA PRO A 38 -7.92 -13.54 1.34
C PRO A 38 -8.41 -12.86 0.06
N ARG A 39 -7.90 -11.66 -0.21
CA ARG A 39 -8.26 -10.90 -1.40
C ARG A 39 -7.17 -11.06 -2.43
N VAL A 40 -7.57 -11.28 -3.67
CA VAL A 40 -6.65 -11.27 -4.81
C VAL A 40 -6.46 -9.83 -5.27
N LEU A 41 -5.21 -9.34 -5.28
CA LEU A 41 -4.90 -8.01 -5.78
C LEU A 41 -5.16 -7.91 -7.29
N LYS A 42 -5.96 -6.92 -7.69
CA LYS A 42 -6.27 -6.66 -9.11
C LYS A 42 -5.16 -5.93 -9.87
N TYR A 43 -4.26 -5.28 -9.15
CA TYR A 43 -3.19 -4.47 -9.71
C TYR A 43 -1.84 -4.88 -9.10
N THR A 44 -0.79 -4.65 -9.87
CA THR A 44 0.61 -4.71 -9.42
C THR A 44 0.95 -3.34 -8.84
N TYR A 45 1.49 -3.31 -7.63
CA TYR A 45 1.88 -2.10 -6.92
C TYR A 45 3.39 -2.04 -6.74
N GLY A 46 3.93 -0.83 -6.78
CA GLY A 46 5.34 -0.61 -6.58
C GLY A 46 5.71 0.86 -6.51
N ILE A 47 7.01 1.09 -6.43
CA ILE A 47 7.57 2.43 -6.28
C ILE A 47 8.48 2.75 -7.46
N LYS A 48 8.45 4.02 -7.86
CA LYS A 48 9.42 4.57 -8.80
C LYS A 48 10.72 4.86 -8.05
N TYR A 49 11.84 4.45 -8.63
CA TYR A 49 13.16 4.85 -8.16
C TYR A 49 14.04 5.28 -9.33
N ASN A 50 14.88 6.29 -9.10
CA ASN A 50 15.80 6.78 -10.11
C ASN A 50 17.07 5.92 -10.10
N TRP A 51 17.36 5.26 -11.22
CA TRP A 51 18.54 4.44 -11.42
C TRP A 51 19.66 5.27 -12.03
N LYS A 52 20.83 5.35 -11.38
CA LYS A 52 22.00 6.12 -11.86
C LYS A 52 22.94 5.33 -12.79
N GLY A 53 22.56 4.15 -13.27
CA GLY A 53 23.40 3.42 -14.24
C GLY A 53 23.29 4.03 -15.62
N SER A 54 24.46 4.29 -16.22
CA SER A 54 24.75 4.73 -17.60
C SER A 54 23.54 4.84 -18.53
N GLU A 55 23.36 6.03 -19.10
CA GLU A 55 22.42 6.39 -20.17
C GLU A 55 21.98 5.19 -21.01
N ASP A 56 20.77 4.69 -20.74
CA ASP A 56 20.13 3.71 -21.63
C ASP A 56 19.69 4.49 -22.90
N PRO A 57 20.34 4.27 -24.06
CA PRO A 57 20.08 5.08 -25.26
C PRO A 57 18.66 4.87 -25.80
N THR A 58 18.03 3.75 -25.42
CA THR A 58 16.77 3.24 -25.96
C THR A 58 15.53 4.01 -25.45
N HIS A 59 15.63 4.67 -24.29
CA HIS A 59 14.49 5.33 -23.63
C HIS A 59 14.69 6.84 -23.40
N GLY A 60 15.61 7.47 -24.15
CA GLY A 60 15.76 8.93 -24.16
C GLY A 60 16.32 9.51 -22.86
N GLY A 61 17.22 8.80 -22.17
CA GLY A 61 17.87 9.30 -20.95
C GLY A 61 16.97 9.30 -19.69
N LYS A 62 15.80 8.65 -19.75
CA LYS A 62 14.93 8.51 -18.58
C LYS A 62 15.41 7.39 -17.68
N ASN A 63 16.17 7.78 -16.66
CA ASN A 63 16.74 6.95 -15.61
C ASN A 63 15.69 6.43 -14.59
N CYS A 64 14.49 6.08 -15.04
CA CYS A 64 13.38 5.72 -14.16
C CYS A 64 13.07 4.22 -14.21
N ARG A 65 13.34 3.52 -13.12
CA ARG A 65 12.98 2.11 -12.97
C ARG A 65 11.82 1.95 -12.00
N PHE A 66 11.01 0.93 -12.27
CA PHE A 66 9.92 0.56 -11.39
C PHE A 66 10.31 -0.63 -10.54
N LYS A 67 10.24 -0.45 -9.22
CA LYS A 67 10.40 -1.55 -8.28
C LYS A 67 9.03 -2.08 -7.91
N THR A 68 8.72 -3.26 -8.42
CA THR A 68 7.52 -4.00 -8.04
C THR A 68 7.65 -4.47 -6.59
N LEU A 69 6.65 -4.15 -5.75
CA LEU A 69 6.54 -4.64 -4.37
C LEU A 69 5.63 -5.85 -4.29
N VAL A 70 4.49 -5.80 -4.98
CA VAL A 70 3.51 -6.89 -5.03
C VAL A 70 2.87 -6.94 -6.41
N LYS A 71 2.61 -8.15 -6.90
CA LYS A 71 2.02 -8.38 -8.22
C LYS A 71 0.52 -8.55 -8.16
N ARG A 72 -0.16 -8.17 -9.24
CA ARG A 72 -1.54 -8.60 -9.50
C ARG A 72 -1.63 -10.13 -9.38
N GLY A 73 -2.75 -10.62 -8.86
CA GLY A 73 -3.00 -12.04 -8.67
C GLY A 73 -2.47 -12.59 -7.35
N THR A 74 -1.70 -11.79 -6.60
CA THR A 74 -1.25 -12.18 -5.26
C THR A 74 -2.45 -12.21 -4.31
N GLU A 75 -2.68 -13.35 -3.68
CA GLU A 75 -3.58 -13.46 -2.54
C GLU A 75 -2.93 -12.80 -1.33
N ILE A 76 -3.61 -11.79 -0.79
CA ILE A 76 -3.16 -11.08 0.39
C ILE A 76 -4.14 -11.29 1.54
N THR A 77 -3.60 -11.40 2.75
CA THR A 77 -4.39 -11.30 3.97
C THR A 77 -4.61 -9.83 4.32
N PHE A 78 -5.59 -9.57 5.18
CA PHE A 78 -5.82 -8.21 5.68
C PHE A 78 -4.62 -7.74 6.51
N ASP A 79 -4.31 -6.45 6.38
CA ASP A 79 -3.17 -5.79 7.01
C ASP A 79 -1.80 -6.40 6.66
N GLN A 80 -1.74 -7.11 5.53
CA GLN A 80 -0.47 -7.61 5.03
C GLN A 80 0.40 -6.44 4.54
N THR A 81 1.62 -6.35 5.09
CA THR A 81 2.59 -5.33 4.72
C THR A 81 3.68 -5.89 3.82
N PHE A 82 3.94 -5.22 2.70
CA PHE A 82 5.08 -5.47 1.83
C PHE A 82 6.11 -4.36 2.02
N SER A 83 7.26 -4.70 2.58
CA SER A 83 8.31 -3.73 2.91
C SER A 83 9.55 -3.87 2.06
N PHE A 84 10.24 -2.76 1.85
CA PHE A 84 11.57 -2.71 1.26
C PHE A 84 12.44 -1.69 1.98
N ASN A 85 13.70 -2.06 2.22
CA ASN A 85 14.68 -1.19 2.82
C ASN A 85 15.35 -0.30 1.77
N PHE A 86 15.20 1.01 1.92
CA PHE A 86 15.82 2.01 1.06
C PHE A 86 16.93 2.75 1.82
N LYS A 87 18.09 2.89 1.19
CA LYS A 87 19.21 3.68 1.70
C LYS A 87 19.36 4.97 0.86
N PRO A 88 18.94 6.14 1.36
CA PRO A 88 19.19 7.41 0.67
C PRO A 88 20.69 7.73 0.59
N GLU A 89 21.16 8.14 -0.59
CA GLU A 89 22.54 8.62 -0.83
C GLU A 89 22.65 10.13 -0.56
N SER A 90 22.56 10.54 0.70
CA SER A 90 22.90 11.91 1.14
C SER A 90 21.88 13.02 0.83
N LYS A 91 20.59 12.71 0.63
CA LYS A 91 19.54 13.73 0.50
C LYS A 91 18.93 14.14 1.84
N THR A 92 18.56 15.41 1.95
CA THR A 92 17.83 16.00 3.09
C THR A 92 16.32 15.76 3.03
N SER A 93 15.80 15.32 1.89
CA SER A 93 14.41 14.89 1.74
C SER A 93 14.31 13.79 0.68
N GLU A 94 13.37 12.87 0.87
CA GLU A 94 13.11 11.79 -0.07
C GLU A 94 11.61 11.69 -0.34
N SER A 95 11.26 11.45 -1.60
CA SER A 95 9.87 11.33 -2.04
C SER A 95 9.66 9.96 -2.67
N PHE A 96 8.75 9.17 -2.09
CA PHE A 96 8.36 7.87 -2.59
C PHE A 96 7.08 8.01 -3.41
N ALA A 97 7.19 7.92 -4.74
CA ALA A 97 6.05 7.90 -5.63
C ALA A 97 5.58 6.46 -5.84
N ILE A 98 4.34 6.20 -5.45
CA ILE A 98 3.71 4.87 -5.49
C ILE A 98 2.85 4.81 -6.74
N TYR A 99 3.10 3.80 -7.56
CA TYR A 99 2.36 3.55 -8.79
C TYR A 99 1.67 2.20 -8.73
N TYR A 100 0.59 2.09 -9.49
CA TYR A 100 -0.11 0.84 -9.73
C TYR A 100 -0.35 0.64 -11.23
N THR A 101 -0.49 -0.62 -11.61
CA THR A 101 -0.71 -1.01 -13.01
C THR A 101 -1.41 -2.37 -13.10
N GLN A 102 -2.10 -2.62 -14.21
CA GLN A 102 -2.70 -3.92 -14.51
C GLN A 102 -1.72 -4.91 -15.13
N LYS A 103 -0.55 -4.45 -15.60
CA LYS A 103 0.48 -5.31 -16.19
C LYS A 103 1.16 -6.17 -15.12
N TYR A 104 1.57 -7.37 -15.53
CA TYR A 104 2.17 -8.35 -14.61
C TYR A 104 3.65 -8.08 -14.33
N ASN A 105 4.40 -7.74 -15.38
CA ASN A 105 5.79 -7.31 -15.28
C ASN A 105 5.88 -5.91 -15.88
N ILE A 106 6.50 -5.00 -15.14
CA ILE A 106 6.93 -3.70 -15.62
C ILE A 106 8.36 -3.49 -15.15
N GLU A 107 9.18 -2.99 -16.06
CA GLU A 107 10.57 -2.65 -15.77
C GLU A 107 10.78 -1.13 -15.74
N TYR A 108 9.98 -0.38 -16.52
CA TYR A 108 10.14 1.06 -16.71
C TYR A 108 8.90 1.87 -16.30
N CYS A 109 9.13 3.07 -15.77
CA CYS A 109 8.06 3.94 -15.29
C CYS A 109 7.20 4.57 -16.39
N ASP A 110 7.72 4.67 -17.62
CA ASP A 110 7.06 5.34 -18.74
C ASP A 110 6.18 4.37 -19.55
N GLU A 111 6.03 3.12 -19.08
CA GLU A 111 5.19 2.16 -19.76
C GLU A 111 3.70 2.56 -19.72
N PRO A 112 2.97 2.37 -20.85
CA PRO A 112 1.55 2.63 -20.88
C PRO A 112 0.82 1.73 -19.88
N GLY A 113 -0.14 2.30 -19.16
CA GLY A 113 -0.91 1.62 -18.12
C GLY A 113 -0.35 1.73 -16.70
N MET A 114 0.63 2.62 -16.47
CA MET A 114 1.02 3.04 -15.13
C MET A 114 0.23 4.26 -14.65
N THR A 115 -0.34 4.15 -13.45
CA THR A 115 -1.06 5.24 -12.80
C THR A 115 -0.45 5.54 -11.44
N LEU A 116 -0.29 6.83 -11.13
CA LEU A 116 0.22 7.28 -9.84
C LEU A 116 -0.90 7.12 -8.81
N LEU A 117 -0.66 6.33 -7.76
CA LEU A 117 -1.55 6.24 -6.60
C LEU A 117 -1.37 7.47 -5.69
N GLY A 118 -0.12 7.84 -5.45
CA GLY A 118 0.22 8.96 -4.60
C GLY A 118 1.71 9.09 -4.34
N LYS A 119 2.07 10.11 -3.55
CA LYS A 119 3.46 10.38 -3.17
C LYS A 119 3.56 10.58 -1.66
N LEU A 120 4.52 9.90 -1.06
CA LEU A 120 4.90 10.08 0.34
C LEU A 120 6.21 10.87 0.38
N ASN A 121 6.17 12.09 0.92
CA ASN A 121 7.35 12.92 1.09
C ASN A 121 7.82 12.84 2.54
N ILE A 122 9.14 12.73 2.72
CA ILE A 122 9.76 12.63 4.04
C ILE A 122 10.93 13.60 4.08
N ASP A 123 10.94 14.43 5.10
CA ASP A 123 12.08 15.26 5.43
C ASP A 123 13.04 14.47 6.33
N LEU A 124 14.32 14.50 5.94
CA LEU A 124 15.45 13.86 6.61
C LEU A 124 16.40 14.97 7.08
N PRO A 125 16.02 15.74 8.12
CA PRO A 125 16.75 16.95 8.52
C PRO A 125 18.16 16.69 9.06
N ASP A 126 18.48 15.45 9.47
CA ASP A 126 19.71 15.16 10.20
C ASP A 126 20.85 14.74 9.27
N VAL A 127 21.75 15.68 8.95
CA VAL A 127 22.77 15.59 7.88
C VAL A 127 23.93 14.62 8.22
N HIS A 128 24.07 14.16 9.47
CA HIS A 128 25.31 13.52 9.94
C HIS A 128 25.33 11.98 9.99
N LEU A 129 24.26 11.28 9.61
CA LEU A 129 24.21 9.82 9.65
C LEU A 129 24.36 9.20 8.26
N ASP A 130 25.56 8.68 7.97
CA ASP A 130 25.98 7.97 6.75
C ASP A 130 25.29 6.59 6.55
N ASN A 131 24.48 6.19 7.54
CA ASN A 131 23.80 4.90 7.55
C ASN A 131 22.28 5.01 7.64
N ARG A 132 21.70 6.10 7.15
CA ARG A 132 20.24 6.26 7.10
C ARG A 132 19.60 5.12 6.32
N ARG A 133 18.88 4.25 7.03
CA ARG A 133 17.98 3.25 6.45
C ARG A 133 16.54 3.73 6.63
N ILE A 134 15.77 3.65 5.56
CA ILE A 134 14.34 3.93 5.55
C ILE A 134 13.65 2.64 5.17
N ASP A 135 12.86 2.12 6.09
CA ASP A 135 11.97 1.00 5.80
C ASP A 135 10.68 1.57 5.23
N PHE A 136 10.50 1.39 3.92
CA PHE A 136 9.23 1.68 3.26
C PHE A 136 8.35 0.44 3.33
N GLY A 137 7.09 0.59 3.69
CA GLY A 137 6.10 -0.48 3.77
C GLY A 137 4.80 -0.08 3.09
N LEU A 138 4.23 -0.98 2.30
CA LEU A 138 2.89 -0.84 1.74
C LEU A 138 1.99 -1.89 2.40
N THR A 139 1.06 -1.43 3.24
CA THR A 139 0.09 -2.26 3.95
C THR A 139 -1.23 -2.23 3.22
N PHE A 140 -1.80 -3.41 2.98
CA PHE A 140 -3.10 -3.55 2.34
C PHE A 140 -4.16 -3.83 3.40
N GLY A 141 -4.85 -2.77 3.82
CA GLY A 141 -6.00 -2.87 4.71
C GLY A 141 -7.27 -3.30 3.98
N GLN A 142 -8.36 -3.40 4.73
CA GLN A 142 -9.64 -3.87 4.21
C GLN A 142 -10.21 -3.00 3.10
N TYR A 143 -10.15 -1.68 3.29
CA TYR A 143 -10.72 -0.68 2.37
C TYR A 143 -9.68 0.33 1.87
N GLU A 144 -8.45 0.24 2.36
CA GLU A 144 -7.41 1.22 2.13
C GLU A 144 -6.04 0.57 1.93
N ILE A 145 -5.15 1.34 1.32
CA ILE A 145 -3.73 1.02 1.17
C ILE A 145 -2.96 2.06 1.97
N ILE A 146 -2.16 1.61 2.93
CA ILE A 146 -1.37 2.49 3.80
C ILE A 146 0.08 2.40 3.33
N ALA A 147 0.64 3.51 2.86
CA ALA A 147 2.07 3.62 2.68
C ALA A 147 2.70 4.18 3.94
N SER A 148 3.62 3.44 4.49
CA SER A 148 4.34 3.76 5.71
C SER A 148 5.82 3.83 5.44
N THR A 149 6.49 4.71 6.17
CA THR A 149 7.94 4.76 6.21
C THR A 149 8.40 4.90 7.63
N ARG A 150 9.44 4.16 7.96
CA ARG A 150 10.08 4.21 9.27
C ARG A 150 11.56 4.50 9.05
N ASN A 151 12.06 5.56 9.68
CA ASN A 151 13.49 5.83 9.73
C ASN A 151 14.12 5.15 10.97
N GLU A 152 15.46 5.09 11.01
CA GLU A 152 16.19 4.56 12.17
C GLU A 152 15.92 5.33 13.47
N ASN A 153 15.59 6.63 13.36
CA ASN A 153 15.18 7.47 14.49
C ASN A 153 13.77 7.13 15.03
N ARG A 154 13.16 6.02 14.57
CA ARG A 154 11.81 5.54 14.91
C ARG A 154 10.68 6.51 14.55
N GLN A 155 10.95 7.56 13.79
CA GLN A 155 9.89 8.40 13.24
C GLN A 155 9.18 7.62 12.13
N LYS A 156 7.87 7.55 12.26
CA LYS A 156 6.97 6.88 11.33
C LYS A 156 6.18 7.95 10.59
N HIS A 157 6.20 7.90 9.26
CA HIS A 157 5.33 8.71 8.42
C HIS A 157 4.42 7.78 7.63
N GLU A 158 3.12 8.03 7.67
CA GLU A 158 2.14 7.22 6.98
C GLU A 158 1.20 8.10 6.18
N ILE A 159 0.75 7.56 5.06
CA ILE A 159 -0.30 8.14 4.23
C ILE A 159 -1.22 7.01 3.79
N THR A 160 -2.51 7.31 3.79
CA THR A 160 -3.56 6.37 3.43
C THR A 160 -4.12 6.71 2.06
N PHE A 161 -4.34 5.68 1.26
CA PHE A 161 -4.93 5.78 -0.07
C PHE A 161 -6.17 4.88 -0.17
N CYS A 162 -7.19 5.36 -0.88
CA CYS A 162 -8.29 4.48 -1.29
C CYS A 162 -7.78 3.48 -2.34
N TYR A 163 -8.37 2.30 -2.40
CA TYR A 163 -8.18 1.43 -3.55
C TYR A 163 -8.65 2.16 -4.82
N PRO A 164 -7.93 2.02 -5.95
CA PRO A 164 -8.40 2.57 -7.21
C PRO A 164 -9.77 1.96 -7.54
N ASN A 165 -10.75 2.83 -7.76
CA ASN A 165 -12.09 2.41 -8.19
C ASN A 165 -11.96 1.74 -9.56
N ASP A 166 -12.55 0.57 -9.69
CA ASP A 166 -12.84 0.02 -11.01
C ASP A 166 -13.98 0.88 -11.58
N ASP A 167 -13.66 1.95 -12.32
CA ASP A 167 -14.65 2.54 -13.22
C ASP A 167 -14.95 1.48 -14.29
N PHE A 168 -16.11 0.84 -14.14
CA PHE A 168 -16.66 -0.18 -15.02
C PHE A 168 -17.07 0.40 -16.38
#